data_AF-A0AAV3YX79-F1
#
_entry.id   AF-A0AAV3YX79-F1
#
_cell.length_a   1.000
_cell.length_b   1.000
_cell.length_c   1.000
_cell.angle_alpha   90.00
_cell.angle_beta   90.00
_cell.angle_gamma   90.00
#
_symmetry.space_group_name_H-M   'P 1'
#
loop_
_entity.id
_entity.type
_entity.pdbx_description
1 polymer ?
#
loop_
_entity_poly.entity_id
_entity_poly.type
_entity_poly.pdbx_seq_one_letter_code
_entity_poly.pdbx_strand_id
1 'polypeptide(L)'
;MFAGLHFLHHLGLMLPKFPLGKQFRELYSVCLSGNHVCDSEGYKESLQLLRMMSLDDLCTLLESGVGLIAEWKDSSSEIGKLISDVQSFIHRLKNIEEEPDESLE
;
A
#
# COMPACT_ATOMS: atom_id res chain seq x y z
N MET A 1 -11.86 0.67 -11.65
CA MET A 1 -12.30 0.96 -10.26
C MET A 1 -11.82 -0.08 -9.24
N PHE A 2 -11.79 -1.37 -9.56
CA PHE A 2 -11.37 -2.41 -8.59
C PHE A 2 -9.85 -2.49 -8.32
N ALA A 3 -9.00 -2.03 -9.23
CA ALA A 3 -7.54 -2.11 -9.07
C ALA A 3 -7.04 -1.49 -7.75
N GLY A 4 -7.52 -0.29 -7.37
CA GLY A 4 -7.14 0.34 -6.11
C GLY A 4 -7.60 -0.45 -4.87
N LEU A 5 -8.74 -1.12 -4.94
CA LEU A 5 -9.23 -1.97 -3.85
C LEU A 5 -8.43 -3.26 -3.74
N HIS A 6 -8.04 -3.85 -4.86
CA HIS A 6 -7.15 -5.02 -4.89
C HIS A 6 -5.75 -4.68 -4.39
N PHE A 7 -5.22 -3.50 -4.71
CA PHE A 7 -3.98 -2.99 -4.13
C PHE A 7 -4.08 -2.93 -2.60
N LEU A 8 -5.12 -2.28 -2.08
CA LEU A 8 -5.33 -2.18 -0.64
C LEU A 8 -5.48 -3.55 0.03
N HIS A 9 -6.24 -4.47 -0.58
CA HIS A 9 -6.38 -5.83 -0.07
C HIS A 9 -5.05 -6.56 -0.04
N HIS A 10 -4.23 -6.44 -1.10
CA HIS A 10 -2.92 -7.07 -1.17
C HIS A 10 -2.01 -6.57 -0.05
N LEU A 11 -1.95 -5.25 0.19
CA LEU A 11 -1.18 -4.69 1.30
C LEU A 11 -1.65 -5.27 2.65
N GLY A 12 -2.96 -5.27 2.90
CA GLY A 12 -3.52 -5.79 4.15
C GLY A 12 -3.35 -7.29 4.36
N LEU A 13 -3.31 -8.08 3.27
CA LEU A 13 -3.13 -9.53 3.31
C LEU A 13 -1.71 -9.92 3.74
N MET A 14 -0.72 -9.09 3.42
CA MET A 14 0.68 -9.32 3.79
C MET A 14 1.00 -8.92 5.24
N LEU A 15 0.04 -8.29 5.94
CA LEU A 15 0.18 -7.91 7.34
C LEU A 15 -0.24 -9.05 8.29
N PRO A 16 0.41 -9.16 9.46
CA PRO A 16 -0.03 -10.12 10.47
C PRO A 16 -1.46 -9.81 10.92
N LYS A 17 -2.19 -10.87 11.29
CA LYS A 17 -3.59 -10.83 11.78
C LYS A 17 -4.65 -10.41 10.76
N PHE A 18 -4.28 -10.05 9.52
CA PHE A 18 -5.22 -9.71 8.44
C PHE A 18 -6.25 -8.64 8.85
N PRO A 19 -5.81 -7.45 9.28
CA PRO A 19 -6.69 -6.41 9.82
C PRO A 19 -7.77 -5.92 8.83
N LEU A 20 -7.58 -6.14 7.52
CA LEU A 20 -8.57 -5.83 6.47
C LEU A 20 -9.38 -7.05 6.00
N GLY A 21 -9.29 -8.18 6.72
CA GLY A 21 -9.88 -9.45 6.33
C GLY A 21 -8.99 -10.28 5.43
N LYS A 22 -9.18 -11.60 5.48
CA LYS A 22 -8.42 -12.57 4.66
C LYS A 22 -8.96 -12.66 3.25
N GLN A 23 -10.25 -12.44 3.08
CA GLN A 23 -10.94 -12.56 1.81
C GLN A 23 -11.27 -11.16 1.30
N PHE A 24 -11.04 -10.94 0.01
CA PHE A 24 -11.35 -9.67 -0.66
C PHE A 24 -12.78 -9.16 -0.39
N ARG A 25 -13.75 -10.08 -0.28
CA ARG A 25 -15.16 -9.73 0.01
C ARG A 25 -15.34 -9.04 1.36
N GLU A 26 -14.51 -9.34 2.36
CA GLU A 26 -14.59 -8.71 3.67
C GLU A 26 -14.25 -7.22 3.57
N LEU A 27 -13.13 -6.89 2.93
CA LEU A 27 -12.74 -5.51 2.63
C LEU A 27 -13.80 -4.80 1.76
N TYR A 28 -14.30 -5.49 0.73
CA TYR A 28 -15.33 -4.93 -0.14
C TYR A 28 -16.62 -4.61 0.61
N SER A 29 -17.04 -5.46 1.56
CA SER A 29 -18.19 -5.19 2.42
C SER A 29 -17.99 -3.94 3.28
N VAL A 30 -16.76 -3.70 3.78
CA VAL A 30 -16.44 -2.46 4.51
C VAL A 30 -16.62 -1.25 3.59
N CYS A 31 -16.14 -1.29 2.34
CA CYS A 31 -16.34 -0.20 1.38
C CYS A 31 -17.82 0.12 1.11
N LEU A 32 -18.68 -0.90 1.10
CA LEU A 32 -20.11 -0.73 0.82
C LEU A 32 -20.93 -0.29 2.04
N SER A 33 -20.39 -0.40 3.24
CA SER A 33 -21.10 -0.11 4.49
C SER A 33 -21.40 1.38 4.74
N GLY A 34 -21.06 2.26 3.80
CA GLY A 34 -21.34 3.71 3.86
C GLY A 34 -20.28 4.53 4.61
N ASN A 35 -19.34 3.87 5.29
CA ASN A 35 -18.18 4.50 5.92
C ASN A 35 -16.96 4.46 5.01
N HIS A 36 -16.09 5.47 5.09
CA HIS A 36 -14.80 5.42 4.40
C HIS A 36 -13.94 4.32 5.03
N VAL A 37 -13.32 3.47 4.20
CA VAL A 37 -12.41 2.40 4.68
C VAL A 37 -11.32 2.96 5.60
N CYS A 38 -10.84 4.17 5.33
CA CYS A 38 -9.81 4.85 6.11
C CYS A 38 -10.21 5.08 7.59
N ASP A 39 -11.51 5.14 7.88
CA ASP A 39 -12.01 5.36 9.24
C ASP A 39 -12.11 4.05 10.04
N SER A 40 -12.10 2.91 9.36
CA SER A 40 -12.19 1.58 9.98
C SER A 40 -10.99 1.30 10.89
N GLU A 41 -11.24 0.57 11.97
CA GLU A 41 -10.17 0.14 12.89
C GLU A 41 -9.14 -0.73 12.18
N GLY A 42 -9.60 -1.61 11.29
CA GLY A 42 -8.72 -2.45 10.47
C GLY A 42 -7.75 -1.65 9.60
N TYR A 43 -8.19 -0.53 9.01
CA TYR A 43 -7.30 0.33 8.24
C TYR A 43 -6.26 1.02 9.13
N LYS A 44 -6.67 1.50 10.31
CA LYS A 44 -5.77 2.15 11.27
C LYS A 44 -4.72 1.17 11.81
N GLU A 45 -5.12 -0.06 12.14
CA GLU A 45 -4.21 -1.13 12.55
C GLU A 45 -3.24 -1.49 11.41
N SER A 46 -3.75 -1.60 10.17
CA SER A 46 -2.91 -1.83 8.99
C SER A 46 -1.81 -0.78 8.84
N LEU A 47 -2.18 0.50 8.99
CA LEU A 47 -1.25 1.60 8.89
C LEU A 47 -0.19 1.58 10.00
N GLN A 48 -0.55 1.17 11.21
CA GLN A 48 0.41 0.99 12.29
C GLN A 48 1.39 -0.13 11.99
N LEU A 49 0.92 -1.29 11.51
CA LEU A 49 1.78 -2.42 11.15
C LEU A 49 2.73 -2.08 10.00
N LEU A 50 2.24 -1.39 8.97
CA LEU A 50 3.07 -0.91 7.85
C LEU A 50 4.20 0.02 8.31
N ARG A 51 3.94 0.88 9.30
CA ARG A 51 4.97 1.77 9.88
C ARG A 51 6.03 1.04 10.68
N MET A 52 5.78 -0.20 11.07
CA MET A 52 6.73 -1.04 11.82
C MET A 52 7.55 -1.96 10.91
N MET A 53 7.24 -2.01 9.61
CA MET A 53 8.01 -2.80 8.64
C MET A 53 9.38 -2.17 8.40
N SER A 54 10.36 -2.99 8.05
CA SER A 54 11.64 -2.49 7.55
C SER A 54 11.43 -1.74 6.23
N LEU A 55 12.36 -0.85 5.89
CA LEU A 55 12.33 -0.10 4.64
C LEU A 55 12.29 -1.05 3.42
N ASP A 56 13.11 -2.10 3.45
CA ASP A 56 13.20 -3.11 2.39
C ASP A 56 11.90 -3.90 2.22
N ASP A 57 11.32 -4.37 3.33
CA ASP A 57 10.06 -5.12 3.29
C ASP A 57 8.91 -4.23 2.81
N LEU A 58 8.88 -2.96 3.24
CA LEU A 58 7.87 -2.00 2.80
C LEU A 58 8.00 -1.72 1.31
N CYS A 59 9.22 -1.48 0.82
CA CYS A 59 9.46 -1.26 -0.61
C CYS A 59 9.05 -2.49 -1.43
N THR A 60 9.45 -3.69 -1.01
CA THR A 60 9.10 -4.96 -1.69
C THR A 60 7.59 -5.16 -1.75
N LEU A 61 6.88 -4.86 -0.65
CA LEU A 61 5.43 -4.96 -0.58
C LEU A 61 4.74 -3.97 -1.54
N LEU A 62 5.20 -2.71 -1.57
CA LEU A 62 4.65 -1.70 -2.47
C LEU A 62 4.92 -2.04 -3.94
N GLU A 63 6.12 -2.52 -4.27
CA GLU A 63 6.49 -2.98 -5.61
C GLU A 63 5.61 -4.15 -6.07
N SER A 64 5.39 -5.13 -5.19
CA SER A 64 4.49 -6.26 -5.48
C SER A 64 3.06 -5.80 -5.74
N GLY A 65 2.55 -4.88 -4.93
CA GLY A 65 1.23 -4.28 -5.13
C GLY A 65 1.13 -3.52 -6.46
N VAL A 66 2.17 -2.77 -6.84
CA VAL A 66 2.22 -2.06 -8.14
C VAL A 66 2.19 -3.05 -9.30
N GLY A 67 2.96 -4.14 -9.22
CA GLY A 67 2.92 -5.21 -10.21
C GLY A 67 1.50 -5.79 -10.37
N LEU A 68 0.81 -6.02 -9.25
CA LEU A 68 -0.56 -6.52 -9.26
C LEU A 68 -1.52 -5.59 -9.99
N ILE A 69 -1.44 -4.27 -9.79
CA ILE A 69 -2.37 -3.32 -10.45
C ILE A 69 -1.96 -2.98 -11.89
N ALA A 70 -0.69 -3.13 -12.25
CA ALA A 70 -0.20 -2.92 -13.61
C ALA A 70 -0.74 -3.94 -14.62
N GLU A 71 -1.07 -5.16 -14.15
CA GLU A 71 -1.63 -6.23 -14.98
C GLU A 71 -3.12 -6.04 -15.32
N TRP A 72 -3.77 -5.00 -14.77
CA TRP A 72 -5.20 -4.79 -14.98
C TRP A 72 -5.52 -4.23 -16.37
N LYS A 73 -6.40 -4.93 -17.09
CA LYS A 73 -6.86 -4.58 -18.45
C LYS A 73 -7.49 -3.18 -18.54
N ASP A 74 -8.21 -2.75 -17.52
CA ASP A 74 -8.79 -1.40 -17.44
C ASP A 74 -7.83 -0.45 -16.72
N SER A 75 -6.71 -0.17 -17.38
CA SER A 75 -5.75 0.85 -16.93
C SER A 75 -6.29 2.24 -17.26
N SER A 76 -7.09 2.79 -16.34
CA SER A 76 -7.50 4.19 -16.41
C SER A 76 -6.31 5.12 -16.17
N SER A 77 -6.39 6.37 -16.62
CA SER A 77 -5.31 7.35 -16.41
C SER A 77 -5.01 7.57 -14.91
N GLU A 78 -6.01 7.40 -14.05
CA GLU A 78 -5.88 7.47 -12.59
C GLU A 78 -5.06 6.31 -12.03
N ILE A 79 -5.21 5.09 -12.58
CA ILE A 79 -4.39 3.94 -12.17
C ILE A 79 -2.95 4.11 -12.65
N GLY A 80 -2.76 4.59 -13.88
CA GLY A 80 -1.42 4.93 -14.38
C GLY A 80 -0.73 5.95 -13.49
N LYS A 81 -1.44 7.00 -13.07
CA LYS A 81 -0.93 7.99 -12.12
C LYS A 81 -0.61 7.37 -10.76
N LEU A 82 -1.50 6.55 -10.20
CA LEU A 82 -1.25 5.86 -8.94
C LEU A 82 0.02 5.00 -8.99
N ILE A 83 0.23 4.26 -10.07
CA ILE A 83 1.45 3.46 -10.28
C ILE A 83 2.69 4.35 -10.27
N SER A 84 2.67 5.45 -11.03
CA SER A 84 3.79 6.40 -11.07
C SER A 84 4.05 7.07 -9.71
N ASP A 85 3.01 7.48 -9.00
CA ASP A 85 3.12 8.11 -7.68
C ASP A 85 3.72 7.14 -6.64
N VAL A 86 3.29 5.86 -6.65
CA VAL A 86 3.84 4.83 -5.75
C VAL A 86 5.29 4.50 -6.11
N GLN A 87 5.62 4.37 -7.39
CA GLN A 87 7.01 4.14 -7.84
C GLN A 87 7.94 5.29 -7.45
N SER A 88 7.49 6.55 -7.60
CA SER A 88 8.25 7.72 -7.14
C SER A 88 8.44 7.71 -5.63
N PHE A 89 7.41 7.33 -4.88
CA PHE A 89 7.50 7.19 -3.42
C PHE A 89 8.50 6.11 -3.00
N ILE A 90 8.49 4.93 -3.63
CA ILE A 90 9.48 3.86 -3.39
C ILE A 90 10.90 4.36 -3.68
N HIS A 91 11.10 5.05 -4.81
CA HIS A 91 12.42 5.60 -5.15
C HIS A 91 12.92 6.58 -4.09
N ARG A 92 12.04 7.49 -3.64
CA ARG A 92 12.35 8.41 -2.54
C ARG A 92 12.70 7.67 -1.26
N LEU A 93 11.94 6.64 -0.90
CA LEU A 93 12.17 5.82 0.29
C LEU A 93 13.55 5.14 0.26
N LYS A 94 13.93 4.52 -0.86
CA LYS A 94 15.22 3.84 -1.01
C LYS A 94 16.42 4.79 -0.91
N ASN A 95 16.25 6.04 -1.33
CA ASN A 95 17.32 7.05 -1.26
C ASN A 95 17.36 7.81 0.07
N ILE A 96 16.52 7.47 1.06
CA ILE A 96 16.57 8.10 2.40
C ILE A 96 17.91 7.80 3.10
N GLU A 97 18.56 6.70 2.77
CA GLU A 97 19.85 6.30 3.35
C GLU A 97 21.06 7.02 2.73
N GLU A 98 20.87 7.86 1.72
CA GLU A 98 21.93 8.63 1.05
C GLU A 98 22.08 10.09 1.56
N GLU A 99 21.66 10.42 2.77
CA GLU A 99 22.16 11.66 3.40
C GLU A 99 23.55 11.39 4.01
N PRO A 100 24.63 12.04 3.52
CA PRO A 100 25.93 11.95 4.16
C PRO A 100 25.81 12.54 5.56
N ASP A 101 26.34 11.81 6.52
CA ASP A 101 26.55 12.23 7.90
C ASP A 101 27.42 13.50 7.95
N GLU A 102 26.83 14.67 7.78
CA GLU A 102 27.44 15.98 8.07
C GLU A 102 27.43 16.23 9.58
N SER A 103 27.96 15.29 10.36
CA SER A 103 28.26 15.50 11.78
C SER A 103 29.69 15.12 12.15
N LEU A 104 30.65 15.56 11.33
CA LEU A 104 32.07 15.65 11.70
C LEU A 104 32.74 16.89 11.07
N GLU A 105 32.44 18.09 11.59
CA GLU A 105 33.40 19.23 11.60
C GLU A 105 33.28 20.03 12.90
#